data_AF-A0A955JB72-F1
#
_entry.id   AF-A0A955JB72-F1
#
_cell.length_a   1.000
_cell.length_b   1.000
_cell.length_c   1.000
_cell.angle_alpha   90.00
_cell.angle_beta   90.00
_cell.angle_gamma   90.00
#
_symmetry.space_group_name_H-M   'P 1'
#
loop_
_entity.id
_entity.type
_entity.pdbx_description
1 polymer ?
#
loop_
_entity_poly.entity_id
_entity_poly.type
_entity_poly.pdbx_seq_one_letter_code
_entity_poly.pdbx_strand_id
1 'polypeptide(L)' 'GLLRALAAGPDLILADEPTASLDHATGRAVLDALAEHARDAALVVATHDLSMLDAVHRVLRLADGRQTPG' A
#
# COMPACT_ATOMS: atom_id res chain seq x y z
N GLY A 1 -1.23 -3.86 -10.71
CA GLY A 1 -2.06 -3.35 -9.62
C GLY A 1 -3.10 -2.37 -10.11
N LEU A 2 -4.24 -2.33 -9.44
CA LEU A 2 -5.27 -1.30 -9.60
C LEU A 2 -5.02 -0.20 -8.56
N LEU A 3 -4.91 1.03 -9.01
CA LEU A 3 -4.86 2.21 -8.14
C LEU A 3 -6.17 2.98 -8.27
N ARG A 4 -6.81 3.26 -7.14
CA ARG A 4 -8.03 4.07 -7.09
C ARG A 4 -7.85 5.20 -6.09
N ALA A 5 -7.93 6.43 -6.60
CA ALA A 5 -8.12 7.63 -5.83
C ALA A 5 -9.62 7.97 -5.81
N LEU A 6 -10.19 8.21 -4.64
CA LEU A 6 -11.58 8.65 -4.51
C LEU A 6 -11.58 10.17 -4.35
N ALA A 7 -12.00 10.90 -5.40
CA ALA A 7 -12.07 12.37 -5.52
C ALA A 7 -10.82 13.11 -6.06
N ALA A 8 -11.01 14.39 -6.41
CA ALA A 8 -9.96 15.30 -6.85
C ALA A 8 -9.32 15.94 -5.61
N GLY A 9 -8.13 15.46 -5.23
CA GLY A 9 -7.58 15.64 -3.88
C GLY A 9 -8.10 14.56 -2.94
N PRO A 10 -7.71 13.30 -3.14
CA PRO A 10 -8.33 12.18 -2.44
C PRO A 10 -7.96 12.18 -0.97
N ASP A 11 -8.93 11.97 -0.09
CA ASP A 11 -8.66 11.67 1.34
C ASP A 11 -8.16 10.23 1.52
N LEU A 12 -8.31 9.37 0.51
CA LEU A 12 -7.96 7.95 0.53
C LEU A 12 -7.50 7.44 -0.84
N ILE A 13 -6.36 6.75 -0.83
CA ILE A 13 -5.79 6.03 -1.97
C ILE A 13 -5.75 4.54 -1.62
N LEU A 14 -6.35 3.71 -2.47
CA LEU A 14 -6.29 2.25 -2.37
C LEU A 14 -5.39 1.71 -3.49
N ALA A 15 -4.36 0.95 -3.11
CA ALA A 15 -3.42 0.32 -4.02
C ALA A 15 -3.43 -1.21 -3.82
N ASP A 16 -3.93 -1.93 -4.83
CA ASP A 16 -4.00 -3.39 -4.82
C ASP A 16 -2.80 -3.99 -5.55
N GLU A 17 -1.91 -4.62 -4.79
CA GLU A 17 -0.65 -5.22 -5.25
C GLU A 17 0.14 -4.25 -6.17
N PRO A 18 0.51 -3.04 -5.69
CA PRO A 18 1.15 -2.01 -6.53
C PRO A 18 2.56 -2.38 -6.96
N THR A 19 3.20 -3.32 -6.26
CA THR A 19 4.57 -3.77 -6.51
C THR A 19 4.65 -5.18 -7.07
N ALA A 20 3.52 -5.79 -7.44
CA ALA A 20 3.51 -7.10 -8.06
C ALA A 20 4.45 -7.14 -9.27
N SER A 21 5.26 -8.20 -9.36
CA SER A 21 6.25 -8.42 -10.41
C SER A 21 7.42 -7.43 -10.43
N LEU A 22 7.59 -6.59 -9.41
CA LEU A 22 8.75 -5.72 -9.24
C LEU A 22 9.75 -6.36 -8.26
N ASP A 23 11.04 -6.08 -8.47
CA ASP A 23 12.05 -6.38 -7.46
C ASP A 23 11.89 -5.47 -6.23
N HIS A 24 12.55 -5.83 -5.13
CA HIS A 24 12.48 -5.11 -3.86
C HIS A 24 12.81 -3.61 -3.98
N ALA A 25 13.86 -3.24 -4.73
CA ALA A 25 14.29 -1.86 -4.83
C ALA A 25 13.30 -1.03 -5.64
N THR A 26 12.82 -1.58 -6.76
CA THR A 26 11.80 -0.95 -7.61
C THR A 26 10.46 -0.85 -6.88
N GLY A 27 10.07 -1.89 -6.12
CA GLY A 27 8.87 -1.90 -5.29
C GLY A 27 8.89 -0.79 -4.22
N ARG A 28 10.03 -0.59 -3.56
CA ARG A 28 10.21 0.50 -2.60
C ARG A 28 10.03 1.87 -3.25
N ALA A 29 10.65 2.11 -4.40
CA ALA A 29 10.51 3.37 -5.13
C ALA A 29 9.04 3.66 -5.51
N VAL A 30 8.27 2.63 -5.88
CA VAL A 30 6.83 2.77 -6.15
C VAL A 30 6.06 3.14 -4.88
N LEU A 31 6.34 2.50 -3.75
CA LEU A 31 5.69 2.86 -2.49
C LEU A 31 6.01 4.29 -2.05
N ASP A 32 7.27 4.71 -2.18
CA ASP A 32 7.68 6.07 -1.83
C ASP A 32 6.95 7.10 -2.70
N ALA A 33 6.84 6.83 -4.01
CA ALA A 33 6.05 7.67 -4.92
C ALA A 33 4.56 7.72 -4.53
N LEU A 34 3.96 6.59 -4.14
CA LEU A 34 2.58 6.54 -3.67
C LEU A 34 2.39 7.33 -2.37
N ALA A 35 3.33 7.22 -1.43
CA ALA A 35 3.30 7.95 -0.18
C ALA A 35 3.42 9.46 -0.41
N GLU A 36 4.25 9.90 -1.37
CA GLU A 36 4.36 11.31 -1.74
C GLU A 36 3.05 11.88 -2.29
N HIS A 37 2.32 11.11 -3.10
CA HIS A 37 1.01 11.51 -3.64
C HIS A 37 -0.11 11.42 -2.60
N ALA A 38 0.10 10.65 -1.53
CA ALA A 38 -0.81 10.50 -0.41
C ALA A 38 -0.50 11.44 0.76
N ARG A 39 0.31 12.50 0.59
CA ARG A 39 0.72 13.38 1.70
C ARG A 39 -0.44 13.93 2.53
N ASP A 40 -1.56 14.25 1.88
CA ASP A 40 -2.78 14.76 2.51
C ASP A 40 -3.90 13.70 2.56
N ALA A 41 -3.55 12.42 2.37
CA ALA A 41 -4.48 11.30 2.22
C ALA A 41 -4.07 10.09 3.08
N ALA A 42 -5.01 9.18 3.34
CA ALA A 42 -4.66 7.84 3.78
C ALA A 42 -4.23 6.99 2.57
N LEU A 43 -3.07 6.33 2.66
CA LEU A 43 -2.66 5.30 1.70
C LEU A 43 -2.88 3.91 2.32
N VAL A 44 -3.68 3.07 1.65
CA VAL A 44 -3.88 1.66 2.02
C VAL A 44 -3.34 0.79 0.89
N VAL A 45 -2.37 -0.04 1.22
CA VAL A 45 -1.72 -0.98 0.31
C VAL A 45 -2.12 -2.39 0.70
N ALA A 46 -2.67 -3.15 -0.25
CA ALA A 46 -2.82 -4.60 -0.13
C ALA A 46 -1.62 -5.28 -0.79
N THR A 47 -0.90 -6.10 -0.04
CA THR A 47 0.22 -6.88 -0.58
C THR A 47 0.46 -8.16 0.22
N HIS A 48 1.00 -9.18 -0.45
CA HIS A 48 1.57 -10.37 0.16
C HIS A 48 3.08 -10.25 0.43
N ASP A 49 3.72 -9.15 0.02
CA ASP A 49 5.16 -8.94 0.21
C ASP A 49 5.47 -8.30 1.57
N LEU A 50 6.06 -9.11 2.47
CA LEU A 50 6.44 -8.69 3.82
C LEU A 50 7.71 -7.84 3.86
N SER A 51 8.48 -7.76 2.77
CA SER A 51 9.68 -6.90 2.74
C SER A 51 9.35 -5.41 2.80
N MET A 52 8.10 -5.06 2.50
CA MET A 52 7.63 -3.69 2.42
C MET A 52 7.06 -3.13 3.73
N LEU A 53 7.03 -3.94 4.80
CA LEU A 53 6.46 -3.56 6.09
C LEU A 53 7.13 -2.32 6.70
N ASP A 54 8.42 -2.12 6.44
CA ASP A 54 9.18 -0.97 6.97
C ASP A 54 8.81 0.37 6.31
N ALA A 55 8.06 0.37 5.20
CA ALA A 55 7.59 1.59 4.52
C ALA A 55 6.21 2.07 4.99
N VAL A 56 5.54 1.34 5.89
CA VAL A 56 4.17 1.65 6.29
C VAL A 56 4.05 1.95 7.78
N HIS A 57 3.13 2.84 8.13
CA HIS A 57 2.90 3.24 9.51
C HIS A 57 2.14 2.18 10.34
N ARG A 58 1.32 1.37 9.67
CA ARG A 58 0.44 0.37 10.30
C ARG A 58 0.32 -0.85 9.39
N VAL A 59 0.27 -2.04 10.02
CA VAL A 59 0.13 -3.32 9.34
C VAL A 59 -1.10 -4.03 9.87
N LEU A 60 -1.97 -4.48 8.97
CA LEU A 60 -3.11 -5.34 9.29
C LEU A 60 -2.88 -6.69 8.60
N ARG A 61 -2.81 -7.77 9.39
CA ARG A 61 -2.75 -9.13 8.84
C ARG A 61 -4.16 -9.66 8.62
N LEU A 62 -4.40 -10.20 7.44
CA LEU A 62 -5.66 -10.85 7.07
C LEU A 62 -5.38 -12.33 6.80
N ALA A 63 -6.16 -13.21 7.41
CA ALA A 63 -6.16 -14.65 7.14
C ALA A 63 -7.60 -15.16 7.21
N ASP A 64 -7.99 -16.02 6.26
CA ASP A 64 -9.34 -16.61 6.19
C ASP A 64 -10.49 -15.58 6.27
N GLY A 65 -10.31 -14.43 5.61
CA GLY A 65 -11.28 -13.33 5.60
C GLY A 65 -11.42 -12.60 6.94
N ARG A 66 -10.53 -12.83 7.90
CA ARG A 66 -10.52 -12.18 9.22
C ARG A 66 -9.22 -11.45 9.48
N GLN A 67 -9.32 -10.34 10.21
CA GLN A 67 -8.13 -9.70 10.78
C GLN A 67 -7.56 -10.61 11.85
N THR A 68 -6.28 -10.94 11.72
CA THR A 68 -5.54 -11.69 12.74
C THR A 68 -4.65 -10.73 13.54
N PRO A 69 -4.39 -11.04 14.82
CA PRO A 69 -3.36 -10.34 15.58
C PRO A 69 -2.02 -10.44 14.86
N GLY A 70 -1.30 -9.32 14.79
CA GLY A 70 0.05 -9.21 14.26
C GLY A 70 1.07 -9.05 15.36
#